data_AF-A0A813CGJ3-F1
#
_entry.id   AF-A0A813CGJ3-F1
#
_cell.length_a   1.000
_cell.length_b   1.000
_cell.length_c   1.000
_cell.angle_alpha   90.00
_cell.angle_beta   90.00
_cell.angle_gamma   90.00
#
_symmetry.space_group_name_H-M   'P 1'
#
loop_
_entity.id
_entity.type
_entity.pdbx_description
1 polymer ?
#
loop_
_entity_poly.entity_id
_entity_poly.type
_entity_poly.pdbx_seq_one_letter_code
_entity_poly.pdbx_strand_id
1 'polypeptide(L)'
;MLGFFYEICDTEQPARDENYTDEASATRVRNAVQDWRERLNAKDAAGGLDKAMGVPAKLKNPWGVRFKPRSSASSMSMRQIRGDSVGQLVQLDCLVVSVQQVKPKVQIVTYHCETCGCEVFQSVEADTYTPPKECPSTKCKENKQSGNLHRMVRSCAFTRHEEVKVQELAEHVPAGGIPRTMTVQAEGDLTRMVKPGQSITLTGVFFPQDLPYAMRMRQQSTQKMFIEAHHFQKHKSGYSETVADEARAS
;
A
#
# COMPACT_ATOMS: atom_id res chain seq x y z
N MET A 1 23.36 -6.46 13.97
CA MET A 1 22.51 -6.95 12.87
C MET A 1 21.33 -6.00 12.82
N LEU A 2 21.26 -5.12 11.82
CA LEU A 2 20.16 -4.17 11.69
C LEU A 2 18.90 -4.98 11.39
N GLY A 3 18.03 -5.13 12.40
CA GLY A 3 16.69 -5.70 12.19
C GLY A 3 15.95 -4.88 11.14
N PHE A 4 15.10 -5.53 10.36
CA PHE A 4 14.29 -4.79 9.40
C PHE A 4 13.36 -3.83 10.15
N PHE A 5 13.12 -2.65 9.60
CA PHE A 5 12.31 -1.60 10.25
C PHE A 5 10.94 -2.12 10.73
N TYR A 6 10.31 -3.03 9.97
CA TYR A 6 9.03 -3.63 10.37
C TYR A 6 9.14 -4.52 11.61
N GLU A 7 10.26 -5.20 11.86
CA GLU A 7 10.47 -6.05 13.04
C GLU A 7 10.57 -5.19 14.31
N ILE A 8 11.16 -4.01 14.19
CA ILE A 8 11.23 -3.01 15.27
C ILE A 8 9.84 -2.41 15.53
N CYS A 9 9.08 -2.10 14.48
CA CYS A 9 7.70 -1.64 14.66
C CYS A 9 6.80 -2.71 15.30
N ASP A 10 6.99 -3.99 14.97
CA ASP A 10 6.23 -5.12 15.54
C ASP A 10 6.56 -5.34 17.03
N THR A 11 7.79 -5.04 17.45
CA THR A 11 8.21 -5.13 18.86
C THR A 11 7.79 -3.91 19.67
N GLU A 12 7.92 -2.70 19.12
CA GLU A 12 7.57 -1.45 19.80
C GLU A 12 6.06 -1.17 19.88
N GLN A 13 5.27 -1.72 18.94
CA GLN A 13 3.80 -1.52 18.84
C GLN A 13 3.38 -0.09 19.21
N PRO A 14 3.80 0.93 18.44
CA PRO A 14 3.58 2.32 18.79
C PRO A 14 2.09 2.62 19.03
N ALA A 15 1.82 3.54 19.96
CA ALA A 15 0.46 3.93 20.34
C ALA A 15 -0.35 4.34 19.10
N ARG A 16 -1.56 3.79 18.99
CA ARG A 16 -2.50 4.04 17.88
C ARG A 16 -2.87 5.52 17.85
N ASP A 17 -2.84 6.14 16.67
CA ASP A 17 -3.29 7.53 16.52
C ASP A 17 -4.83 7.63 16.50
N GLU A 18 -5.35 8.87 16.57
CA GLU A 18 -6.79 9.18 16.57
C GLU A 18 -7.50 8.80 15.26
N ASN A 19 -6.77 8.60 14.16
CA ASN A 19 -7.29 8.21 12.84
C ASN A 19 -7.34 6.68 12.64
N TYR A 20 -6.98 5.87 13.66
CA TYR A 20 -7.09 4.42 13.59
C TYR A 20 -8.57 4.01 13.52
N THR A 21 -9.06 3.72 12.30
CA THR A 21 -10.44 3.27 12.09
C THR A 21 -10.64 1.87 12.68
N ASP A 22 -11.32 1.79 13.82
CA ASP A 22 -11.81 0.56 14.43
C ASP A 22 -12.96 -0.03 13.59
N GLU A 23 -12.67 -0.66 12.45
CA GLU A 23 -13.60 -1.61 11.85
C GLU A 23 -13.61 -2.91 12.68
N ALA A 24 -14.18 -2.81 13.90
CA ALA A 24 -14.15 -3.85 14.93
C ALA A 24 -14.74 -5.19 14.45
N SER A 25 -15.66 -5.18 13.48
CA SER A 25 -16.27 -6.38 12.90
C SER A 25 -15.34 -7.11 11.91
N ALA A 26 -14.65 -6.38 11.03
CA ALA A 26 -13.71 -6.95 10.07
C ALA A 26 -12.45 -7.50 10.76
N THR A 27 -12.01 -6.82 11.82
CA THR A 27 -10.88 -7.26 12.66
C THR A 27 -11.21 -8.54 13.43
N ARG A 28 -12.41 -8.69 14.00
CA ARG A 28 -12.84 -9.92 14.69
C ARG A 28 -12.87 -11.14 13.77
N VAL A 29 -13.41 -10.99 12.56
CA VAL A 29 -13.44 -12.08 11.56
C VAL A 29 -12.02 -12.46 11.12
N ARG A 30 -11.15 -11.47 10.87
CA ARG A 30 -9.74 -11.73 10.52
C ARG A 30 -8.98 -12.45 11.65
N ASN A 31 -9.15 -12.01 12.89
CA ASN A 31 -8.50 -12.62 14.05
C ASN A 31 -8.98 -14.07 14.25
N ALA A 32 -10.28 -14.34 14.12
CA ALA A 32 -10.80 -15.70 14.19
C ALA A 32 -10.25 -16.62 13.09
N VAL A 33 -10.07 -16.10 11.87
CA VAL A 33 -9.44 -16.83 10.76
C VAL A 33 -7.94 -17.07 11.03
N GLN A 34 -7.24 -16.09 11.61
CA GLN A 34 -5.83 -16.24 12.01
C GLN A 34 -5.68 -17.29 13.12
N ASP A 35 -6.49 -17.23 14.17
CA ASP A 35 -6.49 -18.22 15.26
C ASP A 35 -6.77 -19.63 14.74
N TRP A 36 -7.71 -19.76 13.80
CA TRP A 36 -7.99 -21.03 13.14
C TRP A 36 -6.79 -21.55 12.33
N ARG A 37 -6.10 -20.67 11.59
CA ARG A 37 -4.88 -21.00 10.85
C ARG A 37 -3.75 -21.42 11.76
N GLU A 38 -3.53 -20.72 12.87
CA GLU A 38 -2.48 -21.06 13.83
C GLU A 38 -2.74 -22.41 14.50
N ARG A 39 -4.01 -22.73 14.82
CA ARG A 39 -4.40 -24.05 15.30
C ARG A 39 -4.17 -25.16 14.29
N LEU A 40 -4.43 -24.91 13.00
CA LEU A 40 -4.15 -25.89 11.94
C LEU A 40 -2.64 -26.09 11.74
N ASN A 41 -1.89 -24.99 11.61
CA ASN A 41 -0.43 -25.05 11.48
C ASN A 41 0.23 -25.74 12.68
N ALA A 42 -0.28 -25.53 13.90
CA ALA A 42 0.22 -26.21 15.10
C ALA A 42 -0.06 -27.72 15.07
N LYS A 43 -1.22 -28.14 14.54
CA LYS A 43 -1.56 -29.57 14.35
C LYS A 43 -0.69 -30.21 13.27
N ASP A 44 -0.42 -29.51 12.17
CA ASP A 44 0.47 -29.97 11.11
C ASP A 44 1.94 -30.05 11.60
N ALA A 45 2.40 -29.08 12.40
CA ALA A 45 3.74 -29.08 13.00
C ALA A 45 3.98 -30.22 13.99
N ALA A 46 2.94 -30.66 14.73
CA ALA A 46 3.01 -31.82 15.61
C ALA A 46 3.10 -33.17 14.85
N GLY A 47 2.70 -33.18 13.57
CA GLY A 47 2.74 -34.36 12.70
C GLY A 47 4.07 -34.61 11.99
N GLY A 48 5.11 -33.81 12.27
CA GLY A 48 6.45 -33.98 11.67
C GLY A 48 6.54 -33.64 10.18
N LEU A 49 5.45 -33.17 9.56
CA LEU A 49 5.40 -32.77 8.16
C LEU A 49 5.35 -31.26 8.04
N ASP A 50 6.38 -30.73 7.39
CA ASP A 50 6.50 -29.40 6.78
C ASP A 50 6.45 -28.19 7.72
N LYS A 51 7.55 -27.44 7.72
CA LYS A 51 7.51 -25.98 7.87
C LYS A 51 6.75 -25.39 6.66
N ALA A 52 5.46 -25.65 6.56
CA ALA A 52 4.60 -24.99 5.62
C ALA A 52 4.63 -23.49 5.97
N MET A 53 5.25 -22.74 5.07
CA MET A 53 5.40 -21.29 5.00
C MET A 53 4.54 -20.55 6.03
N GLY A 54 5.17 -20.15 7.14
CA GLY A 54 4.49 -19.47 8.23
C GLY A 54 3.67 -18.30 7.71
N VAL A 55 2.50 -18.07 8.32
CA VAL A 55 1.60 -16.97 7.94
C VAL A 55 2.41 -15.67 7.87
N PRO A 56 2.46 -14.98 6.71
CA PRO A 56 3.26 -13.77 6.56
C PRO A 56 2.89 -12.72 7.61
N ALA A 57 3.88 -12.01 8.17
CA ALA A 57 3.66 -10.97 9.18
C ALA A 57 2.67 -9.88 8.70
N LYS A 58 2.74 -9.51 7.41
CA LYS A 58 1.80 -8.59 6.75
C LYS A 58 0.33 -9.04 6.83
N LEU A 59 0.05 -10.34 6.99
CA LEU A 59 -1.32 -10.84 7.18
C LEU A 59 -1.75 -10.76 8.65
N LYS A 60 -0.79 -10.80 9.58
CA LYS A 60 -1.01 -10.74 11.02
C LYS A 60 -1.26 -9.32 11.50
N ASN A 61 -0.56 -8.34 10.93
CA ASN A 61 -0.58 -6.96 11.39
C ASN A 61 -1.73 -6.18 10.71
N PRO A 62 -2.75 -5.71 11.46
CA PRO A 62 -3.86 -4.93 10.90
C PRO A 62 -3.54 -3.43 10.73
N TRP A 63 -2.33 -3.01 11.08
CA TRP A 63 -1.90 -1.62 11.10
C TRP A 63 -0.79 -1.37 10.08
N GLY A 64 -0.67 -0.11 9.64
CA GLY A 64 0.40 0.36 8.77
C GLY A 64 1.14 1.52 9.41
N VAL A 65 2.39 1.72 9.03
CA VAL A 65 3.22 2.84 9.51
C VAL A 65 3.26 3.92 8.44
N ARG A 66 3.14 5.17 8.87
CA ARG A 66 3.28 6.35 8.02
C ARG A 66 4.33 7.28 8.60
N PHE A 67 5.04 7.95 7.71
CA PHE A 67 6.00 8.97 8.11
C PHE A 67 5.32 10.34 8.04
N LYS A 68 5.26 11.01 9.20
CA LYS A 68 4.91 12.43 9.27
C LYS A 68 6.21 13.24 9.24
N PRO A 69 6.35 14.24 8.34
CA PRO A 69 7.53 15.09 8.33
C PRO A 69 7.63 15.89 9.63
N ARG A 70 8.84 16.33 9.96
CA ARG A 70 9.05 17.27 11.07
C ARG A 70 8.47 18.63 10.69
N SER A 71 8.01 19.40 11.67
CA SER A 71 7.48 20.76 11.44
C SER A 71 8.49 21.72 10.82
N SER A 72 9.79 21.45 10.97
CA SER A 72 10.88 22.23 10.37
C SER A 72 11.26 21.79 8.95
N ALA A 73 10.59 20.78 8.39
CA ALA A 73 10.91 20.29 7.05
C ALA A 73 10.45 21.31 5.99
N SER A 74 11.39 21.76 5.16
CA SER A 74 11.11 22.69 4.05
C SER A 74 10.42 21.94 2.91
N SER A 75 9.33 22.50 2.38
CA SER A 75 8.78 22.05 1.12
C SER A 75 9.70 22.43 -0.04
N MET A 76 9.78 21.56 -1.04
CA MET A 76 10.51 21.80 -2.29
C MET A 76 9.52 21.97 -3.44
N SER A 77 9.96 22.66 -4.50
CA SER A 77 9.17 22.78 -5.73
C SER A 77 9.20 21.47 -6.51
N MET A 78 8.10 21.12 -7.18
CA MET A 78 8.01 19.94 -8.06
C MET A 78 9.10 19.92 -9.14
N ARG A 79 9.60 21.08 -9.58
CA ARG A 79 10.68 21.18 -10.58
C ARG A 79 12.06 20.85 -10.03
N GLN A 80 12.24 20.94 -8.72
CA GLN A 80 13.50 20.63 -8.05
C GLN A 80 13.71 19.12 -7.89
N ILE A 81 12.67 18.31 -8.08
CA ILE A 81 12.78 16.84 -8.04
C ILE A 81 13.64 16.38 -9.22
N ARG A 82 14.72 15.67 -8.89
CA ARG A 82 15.69 15.12 -9.84
C ARG A 82 15.91 13.63 -9.54
N GLY A 83 16.79 13.00 -10.32
CA GLY A 83 17.20 11.60 -10.09
C GLY A 83 17.77 11.36 -8.69
N ASP A 84 18.42 12.37 -8.10
CA ASP A 84 19.00 12.28 -6.75
C ASP A 84 17.94 12.14 -5.65
N SER A 85 16.70 12.52 -5.94
CA SER A 85 15.57 12.43 -5.00
C SER A 85 14.91 11.04 -4.99
N VAL A 86 15.37 10.10 -5.84
CA VAL A 86 14.81 8.75 -5.89
C VAL A 86 15.13 7.99 -4.60
N GLY A 87 14.11 7.39 -3.99
CA GLY A 87 14.19 6.71 -2.70
C GLY A 87 14.21 7.64 -1.49
N GLN A 88 14.13 8.96 -1.67
CA GLN A 88 14.12 9.94 -0.59
C GLN A 88 12.69 10.36 -0.23
N LEU A 89 12.49 10.69 1.06
CA LEU A 89 11.26 11.31 1.54
C LEU A 89 11.26 12.79 1.13
N VAL A 90 10.37 13.15 0.21
CA VAL A 90 10.23 14.50 -0.32
C VAL A 90 8.94 15.15 0.17
N GLN A 91 8.98 16.47 0.38
CA GLN A 91 7.83 17.28 0.75
C GLN A 91 7.57 18.32 -0.32
N LEU A 92 6.37 18.35 -0.88
CA LEU A 92 6.02 19.13 -2.08
C LEU A 92 4.74 19.90 -1.87
N ASP A 93 4.74 21.17 -2.28
CA ASP A 93 3.52 21.97 -2.35
C ASP A 93 2.90 21.83 -3.74
N CYS A 94 1.65 21.36 -3.78
CA CYS A 94 0.98 21.02 -5.01
C CYS A 94 -0.52 21.30 -4.97
N LEU A 95 -1.12 21.34 -6.16
CA LEU A 95 -2.55 21.44 -6.39
C LEU A 95 -3.07 20.08 -6.88
N VAL A 96 -4.15 19.59 -6.27
CA VAL A 96 -4.79 18.34 -6.70
C VAL A 96 -5.58 18.60 -7.99
N VAL A 97 -5.25 17.90 -9.06
CA VAL A 97 -5.92 18.06 -10.37
C VAL A 97 -7.07 17.08 -10.51
N SER A 98 -6.81 15.81 -10.24
CA SER A 98 -7.81 14.75 -10.36
C SER A 98 -7.50 13.62 -9.40
N VAL A 99 -8.56 12.99 -8.91
CA VAL A 99 -8.50 11.86 -7.99
C VAL A 99 -9.23 10.71 -8.67
N GLN A 100 -8.57 9.56 -8.80
CA GLN A 100 -9.19 8.35 -9.34
C GLN A 100 -10.09 7.69 -8.28
N GLN A 101 -11.04 6.87 -8.71
CA GLN A 101 -11.84 6.09 -7.77
C GLN A 101 -10.97 5.08 -7.01
N VAL A 102 -11.23 4.94 -5.71
CA VAL A 102 -10.57 3.95 -4.84
C VAL A 102 -10.77 2.53 -5.37
N LYS A 103 -9.67 1.80 -5.55
CA LYS A 103 -9.64 0.41 -6.00
C LYS A 103 -8.97 -0.46 -4.92
N PRO A 104 -9.38 -1.74 -4.77
CA PRO A 104 -8.69 -2.67 -3.88
C PRO A 104 -7.38 -3.15 -4.54
N LYS A 105 -6.23 -2.87 -3.91
CA LYS A 105 -4.92 -3.42 -4.29
C LYS A 105 -4.63 -4.65 -3.45
N VAL A 106 -4.20 -5.73 -4.10
CA VAL A 106 -3.86 -6.99 -3.42
C VAL A 106 -2.46 -6.89 -2.84
N GLN A 107 -2.29 -7.18 -1.55
CA GLN A 107 -0.98 -7.28 -0.91
C GLN A 107 -0.54 -8.74 -0.74
N ILE A 108 -1.49 -9.61 -0.38
CA ILE A 108 -1.23 -11.05 -0.19
C ILE A 108 -2.34 -11.83 -0.86
N VAL A 109 -1.96 -12.74 -1.73
CA VAL A 109 -2.87 -13.71 -2.33
C VAL A 109 -2.75 -15.03 -1.57
N THR A 110 -3.88 -15.60 -1.18
CA THR A 110 -3.95 -16.94 -0.60
C THR A 110 -4.57 -17.90 -1.60
N TYR A 111 -3.87 -19.00 -1.85
CA TYR A 111 -4.33 -20.12 -2.66
C TYR A 111 -4.61 -21.33 -1.77
N HIS A 112 -5.61 -22.11 -2.14
CA HIS A 112 -5.96 -23.36 -1.49
C HIS A 112 -5.78 -24.50 -2.49
N CYS A 113 -5.09 -25.55 -2.05
CA CYS A 113 -4.89 -26.75 -2.85
C CYS A 113 -6.02 -27.76 -2.61
N GLU A 114 -6.68 -28.22 -3.66
CA GLU A 114 -7.76 -29.21 -3.54
C GLU A 114 -7.27 -30.60 -3.10
N THR A 115 -6.02 -30.96 -3.43
CA THR A 115 -5.47 -32.29 -3.15
C THR A 115 -4.91 -32.42 -1.74
N CYS A 116 -4.09 -31.46 -1.29
CA CYS A 116 -3.46 -31.51 0.03
C CYS A 116 -4.13 -30.65 1.09
N GLY A 117 -5.08 -29.78 0.72
CA GLY A 117 -5.77 -28.86 1.62
C GLY A 117 -4.91 -27.71 2.15
N CYS A 118 -3.63 -27.62 1.79
CA CYS A 118 -2.73 -26.58 2.28
C CYS A 118 -3.07 -25.19 1.71
N GLU A 119 -2.90 -24.15 2.53
CA GLU A 119 -2.92 -22.75 2.10
C GLU A 119 -1.52 -22.31 1.66
N VAL A 120 -1.42 -21.66 0.51
CA VAL A 120 -0.18 -21.10 -0.06
C VAL A 120 -0.32 -19.59 -0.11
N PHE A 121 0.64 -18.88 0.48
CA PHE A 121 0.68 -17.42 0.52
C PHE A 121 1.66 -16.88 -0.52
N GLN A 122 1.22 -15.92 -1.33
CA GLN A 122 2.07 -15.17 -2.26
C GLN A 122 1.97 -13.68 -1.94
N SER A 123 3.08 -13.04 -1.58
CA SER A 123 3.16 -11.59 -1.45
C SER A 123 3.25 -10.94 -2.83
N VAL A 124 2.42 -9.92 -3.05
CA VAL A 124 2.36 -9.17 -4.30
C VAL A 124 2.92 -7.78 -4.04
N GLU A 125 4.08 -7.48 -4.65
CA GLU A 125 4.73 -6.16 -4.55
C GLU A 125 4.51 -5.31 -5.80
N ALA A 126 4.44 -5.96 -6.97
CA ALA A 126 4.21 -5.31 -8.25
C ALA A 126 2.72 -5.24 -8.62
N ASP A 127 2.39 -4.38 -9.58
CA ASP A 127 1.03 -4.23 -10.11
C ASP A 127 0.51 -5.49 -10.83
N THR A 128 1.43 -6.29 -11.36
CA THR A 128 1.16 -7.57 -12.00
C THR A 128 1.88 -8.69 -11.28
N TYR A 129 1.19 -9.79 -11.02
CA TYR A 129 1.77 -11.00 -10.46
C TYR A 129 1.31 -12.23 -11.24
N THR A 130 2.15 -13.26 -11.26
CA THR A 130 1.83 -14.55 -11.88
C THR A 130 1.40 -15.53 -10.79
N PRO A 131 0.20 -16.13 -10.88
CA PRO A 131 -0.23 -17.12 -9.91
C PRO A 131 0.66 -18.38 -9.98
N PRO A 132 0.96 -19.01 -8.83
CA PRO A 132 1.66 -20.29 -8.82
C PRO A 132 0.80 -21.35 -9.50
N LYS A 133 1.41 -22.14 -10.39
CA LYS A 133 0.75 -23.25 -11.09
C LYS A 133 0.79 -24.56 -10.32
N GLU A 134 1.76 -24.72 -9.44
CA GLU A 134 2.03 -25.94 -8.70
C GLU A 134 2.04 -25.67 -7.21
N CYS A 135 1.52 -26.60 -6.42
CA CYS A 135 1.52 -26.49 -4.96
C CYS A 135 2.95 -26.70 -4.40
N PRO A 136 3.51 -25.75 -3.63
CA PRO A 136 4.83 -25.88 -3.03
C PRO A 136 4.88 -26.83 -1.83
N SER A 137 3.74 -27.35 -1.35
CA SER A 137 3.65 -28.25 -0.19
C SER A 137 4.42 -29.56 -0.40
N THR A 138 5.00 -30.12 0.66
CA THR A 138 5.74 -31.38 0.55
C THR A 138 4.79 -32.55 0.32
N LYS A 139 3.59 -32.53 0.93
CA LYS A 139 2.51 -33.49 0.66
C LYS A 139 2.21 -33.65 -0.84
N CYS A 140 2.14 -32.58 -1.63
CA CYS A 140 1.93 -32.67 -3.08
C CYS A 140 3.18 -33.13 -3.84
N LYS A 141 4.38 -32.70 -3.39
CA LYS A 141 5.66 -33.07 -4.02
C LYS A 141 5.97 -34.56 -3.84
N GLU A 142 5.78 -35.10 -2.64
CA GLU A 142 6.02 -36.51 -2.32
C GLU A 142 5.03 -37.42 -3.07
N ASN A 143 3.77 -37.01 -3.16
CA ASN A 143 2.75 -37.76 -3.90
C ASN A 143 2.85 -37.60 -5.43
N LYS A 144 3.80 -36.79 -5.95
CA LYS A 144 3.94 -36.45 -7.38
C LYS A 144 2.64 -36.00 -8.04
N GLN A 145 1.75 -35.39 -7.27
CA GLN A 145 0.48 -34.85 -7.77
C GLN A 145 0.54 -33.32 -7.73
N SER A 146 0.36 -32.70 -8.90
CA SER A 146 0.15 -31.26 -8.97
C SER A 146 -1.31 -30.97 -8.63
N GLY A 147 -1.57 -30.69 -7.36
CA GLY A 147 -2.90 -30.30 -6.91
C GLY A 147 -3.27 -28.93 -7.48
N ASN A 148 -4.52 -28.79 -7.93
CA ASN A 148 -5.02 -27.54 -8.47
C ASN A 148 -5.12 -26.47 -7.38
N LEU A 149 -4.60 -25.26 -7.66
CA LEU A 149 -4.56 -24.14 -6.72
C LEU A 149 -5.69 -23.16 -7.03
N HIS A 150 -6.65 -23.07 -6.11
CA HIS A 150 -7.77 -22.14 -6.20
C HIS A 150 -7.52 -20.92 -5.33
N ARG A 151 -7.63 -19.72 -5.91
CA ARG A 151 -7.49 -18.46 -5.17
C ARG A 151 -8.68 -18.25 -4.25
N MET A 152 -8.44 -18.13 -2.95
CA MET A 152 -9.46 -17.84 -1.95
C MET A 152 -9.55 -16.33 -1.69
N VAL A 153 -10.49 -15.65 -2.34
CA VAL A 153 -10.67 -14.18 -2.24
C VAL A 153 -10.82 -13.72 -0.79
N ARG A 154 -11.64 -14.42 0.02
CA ARG A 154 -11.90 -14.04 1.42
C ARG A 154 -10.65 -14.12 2.32
N SER A 155 -9.68 -14.92 1.93
CA SER A 155 -8.45 -15.18 2.67
C SER A 155 -7.30 -14.24 2.25
N CYS A 156 -7.46 -13.52 1.14
CA CYS A 156 -6.48 -12.56 0.62
C CYS A 156 -6.49 -11.25 1.42
N ALA A 157 -5.33 -10.59 1.49
CA ALA A 157 -5.21 -9.25 2.06
C ALA A 157 -5.33 -8.20 0.95
N PHE A 158 -6.28 -7.28 1.12
CA PHE A 158 -6.48 -6.13 0.23
C PHE A 158 -6.25 -4.84 1.00
N THR A 159 -5.67 -3.86 0.33
CA THR A 159 -5.50 -2.50 0.82
C THR A 159 -6.21 -1.53 -0.12
N ARG A 160 -6.80 -0.47 0.43
CA ARG A 160 -7.40 0.60 -0.38
C ARG A 160 -6.27 1.31 -1.14
N HIS A 161 -6.43 1.52 -2.43
CA HIS A 161 -5.45 2.19 -3.27
C HIS A 161 -6.15 3.24 -4.14
N GLU A 162 -5.55 4.42 -4.23
CA GLU A 162 -6.06 5.57 -4.94
C GLU A 162 -4.92 6.28 -5.67
N GLU A 163 -5.11 6.56 -6.96
CA GLU A 163 -4.16 7.32 -7.76
C GLU A 163 -4.63 8.78 -7.82
N VAL A 164 -3.78 9.69 -7.35
CA VAL A 164 -4.02 11.13 -7.34
C VAL A 164 -3.06 11.80 -8.30
N LYS A 165 -3.58 12.63 -9.20
CA LYS A 165 -2.75 13.48 -10.07
C LYS A 165 -2.64 14.85 -9.45
N VAL A 166 -1.41 15.28 -9.22
CA VAL A 166 -1.07 16.59 -8.65
C VAL A 166 -0.31 17.42 -9.67
N GLN A 167 -0.44 18.73 -9.56
CA GLN A 167 0.25 19.72 -10.37
C GLN A 167 1.02 20.66 -9.46
N GLU A 168 2.11 21.24 -9.97
CA GLU A 168 2.84 22.26 -9.23
C GLU A 168 1.97 23.50 -8.93
N LEU A 169 2.30 24.20 -7.85
CA LEU A 169 1.64 25.46 -7.49
C LEU A 169 1.97 26.55 -8.53
N ALA A 170 0.99 27.42 -8.84
CA ALA A 170 1.14 28.47 -9.85
C ALA A 170 2.34 29.40 -9.59
N GLU A 171 2.67 29.67 -8.32
CA GLU A 171 3.79 30.51 -7.89
C GLU A 171 5.16 29.93 -8.29
N HIS A 172 5.24 28.60 -8.44
CA HIS A 172 6.47 27.91 -8.83
C HIS A 172 6.61 27.74 -10.35
N VAL A 173 5.61 28.15 -11.14
CA VAL A 173 5.62 28.04 -12.59
C VAL A 173 6.37 29.24 -13.19
N PRO A 174 7.43 29.04 -13.98
CA PRO A 174 8.13 30.13 -14.64
C PRO A 174 7.24 30.80 -15.68
N ALA A 175 7.44 32.11 -15.90
CA ALA A 175 6.69 32.87 -16.90
C ALA A 175 6.79 32.20 -18.29
N GLY A 176 5.64 31.90 -18.90
CA GLY A 176 5.55 31.22 -20.20
C GLY A 176 5.75 29.70 -20.16
N GLY A 177 5.93 29.10 -18.99
CA GLY A 177 6.05 27.66 -18.81
C GLY A 177 4.72 26.94 -18.64
N ILE A 178 4.65 25.69 -19.09
CA ILE A 178 3.51 24.80 -18.81
C ILE A 178 3.73 24.12 -17.44
N PRO A 179 2.70 24.05 -16.59
CA PRO A 179 2.79 23.39 -15.30
C PRO A 179 3.09 21.89 -15.42
N ARG A 180 4.01 21.38 -14.58
CA ARG A 180 4.31 19.95 -14.49
C ARG A 180 3.27 19.23 -13.65
N THR A 181 2.99 17.99 -14.03
CA THR A 181 2.09 17.09 -13.29
C THR A 181 2.84 15.84 -12.84
N MET A 182 2.44 15.29 -11.70
CA MET A 182 2.98 14.08 -11.13
C MET A 182 1.86 13.16 -10.64
N THR A 183 2.17 11.87 -10.59
CA THR A 183 1.28 10.84 -10.08
C THR A 183 1.66 10.50 -8.65
N VAL A 184 0.67 10.47 -7.77
CA VAL A 184 0.79 10.14 -6.35
C VAL A 184 -0.08 8.92 -6.08
N GLN A 185 0.46 7.95 -5.37
CA GLN A 185 -0.26 6.77 -4.91
C GLN A 185 -0.57 6.94 -3.43
N ALA A 186 -1.84 6.98 -3.09
CA ALA A 186 -2.33 6.96 -1.72
C ALA A 186 -2.88 5.57 -1.41
N GLU A 187 -2.48 5.02 -0.26
CA GLU A 187 -2.94 3.70 0.18
C GLU A 187 -3.68 3.80 1.53
N GLY A 188 -4.46 2.77 1.88
CA GLY A 188 -5.03 2.59 3.22
C GLY A 188 -5.94 3.72 3.70
N ASP A 189 -5.51 4.39 4.75
CA ASP A 189 -6.13 5.53 5.44
C ASP A 189 -6.04 6.85 4.67
N LEU A 190 -4.98 7.04 3.87
CA LEU A 190 -4.78 8.26 3.08
C LEU A 190 -5.72 8.37 1.87
N THR A 191 -6.47 7.31 1.56
CA THR A 191 -7.45 7.34 0.46
C THR A 191 -8.65 8.21 0.81
N ARG A 192 -9.22 8.93 -0.17
CA ARG A 192 -10.35 9.88 -0.03
C ARG A 192 -10.06 11.08 0.87
N MET A 193 -8.81 11.28 1.28
CA MET A 193 -8.43 12.42 2.11
C MET A 193 -8.47 13.74 1.32
N VAL A 194 -8.15 13.70 0.04
CA VAL A 194 -7.98 14.89 -0.81
C VAL A 194 -9.04 14.96 -1.90
N LYS A 195 -9.42 16.19 -2.28
CA LYS A 195 -10.38 16.46 -3.37
C LYS A 195 -9.70 17.23 -4.50
N PRO A 196 -10.18 17.08 -5.75
CA PRO A 196 -9.75 17.94 -6.85
C PRO A 196 -9.92 19.43 -6.52
N GLY A 197 -8.95 20.26 -6.89
CA GLY A 197 -8.93 21.70 -6.65
C GLY A 197 -8.34 22.14 -5.30
N GLN A 198 -8.02 21.20 -4.39
CA GLN A 198 -7.39 21.54 -3.11
C GLN A 198 -5.88 21.78 -3.27
N SER A 199 -5.37 22.81 -2.59
CA SER A 199 -3.92 23.00 -2.39
C SER A 199 -3.48 22.21 -1.17
N ILE A 200 -2.43 21.40 -1.33
CA ILE A 200 -1.92 20.51 -0.30
C ILE A 200 -0.39 20.54 -0.27
N THR A 201 0.18 20.31 0.90
CA THR A 201 1.55 19.85 1.05
C THR A 201 1.54 18.33 1.16
N LEU A 202 2.11 17.68 0.14
CA LEU A 202 2.28 16.23 0.07
C LEU A 202 3.66 15.86 0.63
N THR A 203 3.70 14.88 1.53
CA THR A 203 4.94 14.20 1.91
C THR A 203 4.88 12.75 1.46
N GLY A 204 5.93 12.29 0.79
CA GLY A 204 5.98 10.94 0.26
C GLY A 204 7.35 10.54 -0.23
N VAL A 205 7.55 9.25 -0.50
CA VAL A 205 8.79 8.74 -1.08
C VAL A 205 8.67 8.75 -2.60
N PHE A 206 9.69 9.25 -3.29
CA PHE A 206 9.72 9.31 -4.75
C PHE A 206 10.42 8.08 -5.34
N PHE A 207 9.77 7.34 -6.25
CA PHE A 207 10.35 6.11 -6.79
C PHE A 207 9.86 5.75 -8.20
N PRO A 208 10.66 4.99 -8.96
CA PRO A 208 10.29 4.49 -10.28
C PRO A 208 9.40 3.25 -10.21
N GLN A 209 8.41 3.15 -11.10
CA GLN A 209 7.67 1.92 -11.39
C GLN A 209 8.05 1.44 -12.78
N ASP A 210 8.36 0.16 -12.91
CA ASP A 210 8.51 -0.45 -14.21
C ASP A 210 7.15 -0.53 -14.93
N LEU A 211 7.15 -0.12 -16.20
CA LEU A 211 5.96 -0.23 -17.03
C LEU A 211 5.82 -1.67 -17.53
N PRO A 212 4.57 -2.16 -17.71
CA PRO A 212 4.32 -3.44 -18.37
C PRO A 212 4.97 -3.48 -19.75
N TYR A 213 5.42 -4.67 -20.17
CA TYR A 213 6.14 -4.87 -21.42
C TYR A 213 5.47 -4.22 -22.65
N ALA A 214 4.14 -4.34 -22.76
CA ALA A 214 3.37 -3.74 -23.85
C ALA A 214 3.44 -2.21 -23.89
N MET A 215 3.56 -1.56 -22.73
CA MET A 215 3.69 -0.11 -22.62
C MET A 215 5.12 0.35 -22.87
N ARG A 216 6.12 -0.43 -22.43
CA ARG A 216 7.55 -0.16 -22.71
C ARG A 216 7.87 -0.12 -24.20
N MET A 217 7.14 -0.88 -25.01
CA MET A 217 7.36 -0.90 -26.46
C MET A 217 6.81 0.36 -27.17
N ARG A 218 5.90 1.09 -26.51
CA ARG A 218 5.29 2.32 -27.04
C ARG A 218 5.93 3.60 -26.50
N GLN A 219 6.65 3.51 -25.39
CA GLN A 219 7.23 4.67 -24.71
C GLN A 219 8.75 4.60 -24.72
N GLN A 220 9.39 5.75 -24.83
CA GLN A 220 10.86 5.84 -24.79
C GLN A 220 11.42 5.58 -23.38
N SER A 221 10.64 5.83 -22.34
CA SER A 221 11.01 5.49 -20.96
C SER A 221 10.50 4.11 -20.59
N THR A 222 11.36 3.32 -19.93
CA THR A 222 10.97 2.04 -19.34
C THR A 222 10.17 2.21 -18.04
N GLN A 223 10.30 3.37 -17.39
CA GLN A 223 9.80 3.60 -16.04
C GLN A 223 8.90 4.84 -15.97
N LYS A 224 7.83 4.73 -15.16
CA LYS A 224 6.98 5.85 -14.75
C LYS A 224 7.34 6.22 -13.32
N MET A 225 7.59 7.49 -13.06
CA MET A 225 7.89 7.97 -11.71
C MET A 225 6.59 8.26 -10.94
N PHE A 226 6.59 7.95 -9.65
CA PHE A 226 5.47 8.21 -8.77
C PHE A 226 5.93 8.52 -7.35
N ILE A 227 5.00 9.07 -6.56
CA ILE A 227 5.22 9.38 -5.15
C ILE A 227 4.26 8.51 -4.33
N GLU A 228 4.79 7.74 -3.38
CA GLU A 228 3.97 7.04 -2.38
C GLU A 228 3.71 8.01 -1.24
N ALA A 229 2.44 8.34 -1.04
CA ALA A 229 2.03 9.28 -0.03
C ALA A 229 2.21 8.67 1.37
N HIS A 230 2.83 9.44 2.26
CA HIS A 230 2.87 9.15 3.69
C HIS A 230 2.06 10.15 4.51
N HIS A 231 2.01 11.41 4.09
CA HIS A 231 1.26 12.44 4.80
C HIS A 231 0.69 13.47 3.83
N PHE A 232 -0.57 13.86 4.07
CA PHE A 232 -1.23 14.96 3.39
C PHE A 232 -1.52 16.07 4.41
N GLN A 233 -0.99 17.26 4.16
CA GLN A 233 -1.33 18.46 4.89
C GLN A 233 -2.15 19.38 3.97
N LYS A 234 -3.41 19.64 4.33
CA LYS A 234 -4.29 20.49 3.53
C LYS A 234 -4.03 21.96 3.84
N HIS A 235 -3.90 22.77 2.81
CA HIS A 235 -3.95 24.22 2.97
C HIS A 235 -5.41 24.65 2.95
N LYS A 236 -5.78 25.61 3.82
CA LYS A 236 -7.15 26.10 3.89
C LYS A 236 -7.53 26.71 2.54
N SER A 237 -8.39 26.02 1.79
CA SER A 237 -9.12 26.60 0.66
C SER A 237 -10.43 27.15 1.22
N GLY A 238 -10.61 28.47 1.10
CA GLY A 238 -11.76 29.32 1.50
C GLY A 238 -12.92 28.74 2.31
N TYR A 239 -13.21 29.35 3.46
CA TYR A 239 -14.43 29.48 4.32
C TYR A 239 -15.63 28.48 4.25
N SER A 240 -15.86 27.70 3.20
CA SER A 240 -17.01 26.80 3.04
C SER A 240 -16.77 25.36 3.52
N GLU A 241 -15.52 24.87 3.57
CA GLU A 241 -15.24 23.51 4.05
C GLU A 241 -15.20 23.41 5.59
N THR A 242 -14.85 24.49 6.30
CA THR A 242 -14.86 24.52 7.78
C THR A 242 -16.26 24.33 8.36
N VAL A 243 -17.28 24.90 7.72
CA VAL A 243 -18.67 24.80 8.18
C VAL A 243 -19.24 23.37 8.00
N ALA A 244 -18.77 22.65 6.98
CA ALA A 244 -19.23 21.29 6.69
C ALA A 244 -18.55 20.22 7.56
N ASP A 245 -17.28 20.42 7.92
CA ASP A 245 -16.57 19.53 8.85
C ASP A 245 -16.99 19.79 10.31
N GLU A 246 -17.28 21.03 10.71
CA GLU A 246 -17.85 21.34 12.03
C GLU A 246 -19.26 20.75 12.21
N ALA A 247 -20.11 20.81 11.19
CA ALA A 247 -21.47 20.23 11.24
C ALA A 247 -21.52 18.70 11.25
N ARG A 248 -20.42 18.01 10.92
CA ARG A 248 -20.30 16.55 11.03
C ARG A 248 -19.70 16.09 12.35
N ALA A 249 -19.03 16.98 13.08
CA ALA A 249 -18.40 16.71 14.36
C ALA A 249 -19.31 17.04 15.57
N SER A 250 -20.48 17.65 15.32
CA SER A 250 -21.53 17.95 16.30
C SER A 250 -22.71 17.00 16.23
#